data_AF-A0A915NSS0-F1
#
_entry.id   AF-A0A915NSS0-F1
#
_cell.length_a   1.000
_cell.length_b   1.000
_cell.length_c   1.000
_cell.angle_alpha   90.00
_cell.angle_beta   90.00
_cell.angle_gamma   90.00
#
_symmetry.space_group_name_H-M   'P 1'
#
loop_
_entity.id
_entity.type
_entity.pdbx_description
1 polymer ?
#
loop_
_entity_poly.entity_id
_entity_poly.type
_entity_poly.pdbx_seq_one_letter_code
_entity_poly.pdbx_strand_id
1 'polypeptide(L)'
;MDEQLIIILKYVSRAVLLLCCCFVSYELGSHTLIEKDGFYPMAPFSEEFSFKEDKTLFALANKAFSKPMEPFHRIGISKEEFSLILAIIYLNPDIPGLSEFARNIISIEFSFYSKMLLNYLHNKLGIDAGTKKYAECFHLISTSFIGAQNFTSLYLYQESLYKRPPQSLKIPNSLKAIFSI
;
A
#
# COMPACT_ATOMS: atom_id res chain seq x y z
N MET A 1 -25.15 -1.36 -6.71
CA MET A 1 -24.28 -1.31 -5.51
C MET A 1 -22.93 -1.94 -5.82
N ASP A 2 -22.94 -3.13 -6.44
CA ASP A 2 -21.74 -3.89 -6.79
C ASP A 2 -20.75 -3.15 -7.70
N GLU A 3 -21.22 -2.34 -8.65
CA GLU A 3 -20.33 -1.59 -9.56
C GLU A 3 -19.50 -0.53 -8.84
N GLN A 4 -20.11 0.25 -7.94
CA GLN A 4 -19.39 1.29 -7.18
C GLN A 4 -18.35 0.65 -6.25
N LEU A 5 -18.69 -0.49 -5.64
CA LEU A 5 -17.75 -1.27 -4.83
C LEU A 5 -16.56 -1.76 -5.67
N ILE A 6 -16.80 -2.28 -6.88
CA ILE A 6 -15.74 -2.72 -7.80
C ILE A 6 -14.83 -1.55 -8.19
N ILE A 7 -15.39 -0.36 -8.45
CA ILE A 7 -14.60 0.85 -8.76
C ILE A 7 -13.66 1.20 -7.61
N ILE A 8 -14.18 1.22 -6.37
CA ILE A 8 -13.38 1.49 -5.17
C ILE A 8 -12.27 0.44 -5.04
N LEU A 9 -12.63 -0.84 -5.09
CA LEU A 9 -11.69 -1.94 -4.93
C LEU A 9 -10.60 -1.89 -6.00
N LYS A 10 -10.93 -1.69 -7.28
CA LYS A 10 -9.92 -1.56 -8.35
C LYS A 10 -8.92 -0.44 -8.06
N TYR A 11 -9.41 0.69 -7.55
CA TYR A 11 -8.57 1.85 -7.29
C TYR A 11 -7.62 1.64 -6.10
N VAL A 12 -8.13 1.13 -4.97
CA VAL A 12 -7.37 1.10 -3.71
C VAL A 12 -6.63 -0.22 -3.45
N SER A 13 -7.05 -1.34 -4.03
CA SER A 13 -6.62 -2.67 -3.57
C SER A 13 -5.11 -2.89 -3.60
N ARG A 14 -4.40 -2.39 -4.61
CA ARG A 14 -2.94 -2.56 -4.70
C ARG A 14 -2.22 -1.76 -3.61
N ALA A 15 -2.67 -0.54 -3.35
CA ALA A 15 -2.12 0.31 -2.31
C ALA A 15 -2.41 -0.26 -0.92
N VAL A 16 -3.66 -0.70 -0.68
CA VAL A 16 -4.07 -1.37 0.57
C VAL A 16 -3.29 -2.66 0.80
N LEU A 17 -3.14 -3.51 -0.22
CA LEU A 17 -2.38 -4.75 -0.11
C LEU A 17 -0.94 -4.46 0.31
N LEU A 18 -0.27 -3.51 -0.36
CA LEU A 18 1.07 -3.10 0.02
C LEU A 18 1.12 -2.59 1.45
N LEU A 19 0.20 -1.70 1.82
CA LEU A 19 0.15 -1.11 3.16
C LEU A 19 -0.03 -2.18 4.25
N CYS A 20 -0.88 -3.19 4.01
CA CYS A 20 -1.06 -4.36 4.88
C CYS A 20 0.22 -5.20 4.99
N CYS A 21 0.88 -5.50 3.87
CA CYS A 21 2.14 -6.25 3.90
C CYS A 21 3.24 -5.49 4.66
N CYS A 22 3.33 -4.17 4.47
CA CYS A 22 4.26 -3.33 5.21
C CYS A 22 3.95 -3.33 6.70
N PHE A 23 2.68 -3.17 7.10
CA PHE A 23 2.31 -3.17 8.51
C PHE A 23 2.62 -4.50 9.19
N VAL A 24 2.33 -5.63 8.53
CA VAL A 24 2.72 -6.96 9.04
C VAL A 24 4.24 -7.08 9.18
N SER A 25 4.99 -6.65 8.18
CA SER A 25 6.47 -6.69 8.22
C SER A 25 7.03 -5.79 9.33
N TYR A 26 6.41 -4.63 9.55
CA TYR A 26 6.77 -3.68 10.60
C TYR A 26 6.50 -4.26 12.00
N GLU A 27 5.34 -4.90 12.20
CA GLU A 27 5.02 -5.61 13.46
C GLU A 27 6.00 -6.77 13.75
N LEU A 28 6.58 -7.37 12.70
CA LEU A 28 7.63 -8.37 12.82
C LEU A 28 9.04 -7.77 13.00
N GLY A 29 9.18 -6.44 13.05
CA GLY A 29 10.45 -5.75 13.22
C GLY A 29 11.33 -5.69 11.96
N SER A 30 10.79 -6.01 10.79
CA SER A 30 11.56 -6.06 9.54
C SER A 30 11.63 -4.70 8.85
N HIS A 31 12.80 -4.36 8.29
CA HIS A 31 13.01 -3.15 7.47
C HIS A 31 12.76 -3.35 5.97
N THR A 32 12.27 -4.53 5.61
CA THR A 32 11.95 -4.95 4.25
C THR A 32 10.71 -5.82 4.29
N LEU A 33 9.98 -5.92 3.18
CA LEU A 33 8.80 -6.76 3.14
C LEU A 33 9.16 -8.21 3.45
N ILE A 34 8.43 -8.79 4.38
CA ILE A 34 8.44 -10.20 4.73
C ILE A 34 7.01 -10.68 4.91
N GLU A 35 6.75 -11.91 4.51
CA GLU A 35 5.47 -12.55 4.80
C GLU A 35 5.50 -13.23 6.18
N LYS A 36 4.32 -13.59 6.70
CA LYS A 36 4.19 -14.19 8.05
C LYS A 36 4.89 -15.54 8.19
N ASP A 37 5.10 -16.24 7.08
CA ASP A 37 5.84 -17.50 7.01
C ASP A 37 7.36 -17.29 6.90
N GLY A 38 7.83 -16.04 6.89
CA GLY A 38 9.24 -15.70 6.73
C GLY A 38 9.69 -15.59 5.28
N PHE A 39 8.79 -15.73 4.29
CA PHE A 39 9.15 -15.49 2.89
C PHE A 39 9.67 -14.06 2.70
N TYR A 40 10.85 -13.95 2.11
CA TYR A 40 11.59 -12.71 1.92
C TYR A 40 11.74 -12.42 0.42
N PRO A 41 10.87 -11.56 -0.18
CA PRO A 41 10.84 -11.34 -1.62
C PRO A 41 12.11 -10.70 -2.21
N MET A 42 12.97 -10.11 -1.38
CA MET A 42 14.24 -9.52 -1.80
C MET A 42 15.38 -10.56 -1.89
N ALA A 43 15.22 -11.78 -1.35
CA ALA A 43 16.25 -12.83 -1.41
C ALA A 43 16.78 -13.10 -2.83
N PRO A 44 15.91 -13.16 -3.88
CA PRO A 44 16.37 -13.37 -5.25
C PRO A 44 17.21 -12.24 -5.83
N PHE A 45 17.27 -11.08 -5.17
CA PHE A 45 17.99 -9.90 -5.64
C PHE A 45 19.22 -9.59 -4.80
N SER A 46 19.29 -10.07 -3.54
CA SER A 46 20.38 -9.73 -2.64
C SER A 46 21.63 -10.55 -2.91
N GLU A 47 21.62 -11.89 -2.89
CA GLU A 47 22.88 -12.65 -2.91
C GLU A 47 22.88 -14.03 -3.59
N GLU A 48 21.73 -14.72 -3.73
CA GLU A 48 21.71 -16.16 -4.10
C GLU A 48 21.26 -16.48 -5.55
N PHE A 49 20.67 -15.53 -6.28
CA PHE A 49 20.10 -15.80 -7.61
C PHE A 49 20.78 -14.97 -8.71
N SER A 50 20.56 -15.39 -9.97
CA SER A 50 21.16 -14.87 -11.21
C SER A 50 20.95 -13.38 -11.52
N PHE A 51 20.31 -12.62 -10.63
CA PHE A 51 19.94 -11.21 -10.81
C PHE A 51 20.92 -10.21 -10.17
N LYS A 52 21.91 -10.68 -9.42
CA LYS A 52 22.85 -9.84 -8.64
C LYS A 52 23.57 -8.77 -9.49
N GLU A 53 23.82 -9.05 -10.76
CA GLU A 53 24.53 -8.13 -11.67
C GLU A 53 23.61 -7.09 -12.32
N ASP A 54 22.30 -7.30 -12.30
CA ASP A 54 21.31 -6.38 -12.86
C ASP A 54 20.97 -5.28 -11.85
N LYS A 55 21.80 -4.22 -11.87
CA LYS A 55 21.65 -3.05 -10.99
C LYS A 55 20.29 -2.37 -11.14
N THR A 56 19.69 -2.40 -12.33
CA THR A 56 18.38 -1.78 -12.58
C THR A 56 17.29 -2.59 -11.90
N LEU A 57 17.31 -3.90 -12.08
CA LEU A 57 16.38 -4.82 -11.43
C LEU A 57 16.51 -4.75 -9.90
N PHE A 58 17.74 -4.73 -9.37
CA PHE A 58 17.98 -4.57 -7.94
C PHE A 58 17.42 -3.24 -7.42
N ALA A 59 17.63 -2.13 -8.13
CA ALA A 59 17.09 -0.83 -7.74
C ALA A 59 15.55 -0.80 -7.76
N LEU A 60 14.91 -1.45 -8.74
CA LEU A 60 13.46 -1.61 -8.80
C LEU A 60 12.94 -2.48 -7.65
N ALA A 61 13.62 -3.58 -7.35
CA ALA A 61 13.28 -4.47 -6.26
C ALA A 61 13.39 -3.75 -4.91
N ASN A 62 14.48 -3.01 -4.68
CA ASN A 62 14.66 -2.22 -3.47
C ASN A 62 13.56 -1.13 -3.31
N LYS A 63 13.16 -0.49 -4.41
CA LYS A 63 12.04 0.47 -4.45
C LYS A 63 10.68 -0.18 -4.16
N ALA A 64 10.49 -1.43 -4.54
CA ALA A 64 9.24 -2.17 -4.33
C ALA A 64 9.17 -2.77 -2.90
N PHE A 65 10.26 -3.33 -2.39
CA PHE A 65 10.22 -4.18 -1.20
C PHE A 65 10.78 -3.53 0.07
N SER A 66 11.75 -2.62 -0.03
CA SER A 66 12.39 -2.03 1.15
C SER A 66 11.96 -0.58 1.37
N LYS A 67 11.92 0.23 0.30
CA LYS A 67 11.53 1.64 0.40
C LYS A 67 10.16 1.89 1.05
N PRO A 68 9.12 1.07 0.78
CA PRO A 68 7.82 1.26 1.42
C PRO A 68 7.82 1.04 2.95
N MET A 69 8.87 0.44 3.52
CA MET A 69 9.01 0.21 4.95
C MET A 69 9.54 1.43 5.72
N GLU A 70 10.29 2.32 5.06
CA GLU A 70 10.93 3.47 5.71
C GLU A 70 9.93 4.35 6.48
N PRO A 71 8.75 4.70 5.93
CA PRO A 71 7.78 5.52 6.65
C PRO A 71 7.26 4.85 7.93
N PHE A 72 7.01 3.53 7.92
CA PHE A 72 6.47 2.81 9.09
C PHE A 72 7.42 2.89 10.29
N HIS A 73 8.72 2.66 10.05
CA HIS A 73 9.74 2.73 11.10
C HIS A 73 10.04 4.16 11.54
N ARG A 74 9.94 5.14 10.62
CA ARG A 74 10.18 6.54 10.94
C ARG A 74 9.08 7.13 11.83
N ILE A 75 7.82 6.83 11.53
CA ILE A 75 6.67 7.51 12.17
C ILE A 75 6.09 6.69 13.32
N GLY A 76 6.29 5.37 13.31
CA GLY A 76 5.76 4.42 14.29
C GLY A 76 4.24 4.37 14.27
N ILE A 77 3.65 3.32 13.67
CA ILE A 77 2.20 3.18 13.57
C ILE A 77 1.70 2.11 14.55
N SER A 78 0.69 2.46 15.36
CA SER A 78 -0.06 1.51 16.19
C SER A 78 -1.21 0.86 15.43
N LYS A 79 -1.76 -0.22 15.96
CA LYS A 79 -2.89 -0.96 15.34
C LYS A 79 -4.12 -0.07 15.16
N GLU A 80 -4.44 0.76 16.14
CA GLU A 80 -5.57 1.67 16.11
C GLU A 80 -5.42 2.72 15.01
N GLU A 81 -4.22 3.33 14.91
CA GLU A 81 -3.87 4.27 13.83
C GLU A 81 -3.95 3.59 12.47
N PHE A 82 -3.44 2.35 12.36
CA PHE A 82 -3.48 1.58 11.13
C PHE A 82 -4.90 1.26 10.66
N SER A 83 -5.78 0.84 11.57
CA SER A 83 -7.19 0.57 11.25
C SER A 83 -7.91 1.81 10.73
N LEU A 84 -7.63 2.99 11.31
CA LEU A 84 -8.17 4.26 10.84
C LEU A 84 -7.65 4.64 9.45
N ILE A 85 -6.35 4.47 9.21
CA ILE A 85 -5.74 4.69 7.90
C ILE A 85 -6.38 3.79 6.84
N LEU A 86 -6.64 2.52 7.16
CA LEU A 86 -7.35 1.61 6.27
C LEU A 86 -8.77 2.09 5.96
N ALA A 87 -9.52 2.58 6.94
CA ALA A 87 -10.84 3.16 6.67
C ALA A 87 -10.74 4.36 5.72
N ILE A 88 -9.80 5.28 5.98
CA ILE A 88 -9.59 6.50 5.19
C ILE A 88 -9.26 6.19 3.73
N ILE A 89 -8.37 5.21 3.46
CA ILE A 89 -7.98 4.88 2.07
C ILE A 89 -9.14 4.26 1.27
N TYR A 90 -9.98 3.42 1.88
CA TYR A 90 -11.18 2.89 1.23
C TYR A 90 -12.23 3.97 0.95
N LEU A 91 -12.28 4.99 1.80
CA LEU A 91 -13.24 6.08 1.74
C LEU A 91 -12.71 7.29 0.98
N ASN A 92 -11.97 7.10 -0.11
CA ASN A 92 -11.47 8.24 -0.88
C ASN A 92 -12.57 8.79 -1.83
N PRO A 93 -13.06 10.03 -1.65
CA PRO A 93 -14.09 10.60 -2.52
C PRO A 93 -13.57 10.97 -3.92
N ASP A 94 -12.25 11.04 -4.11
CA ASP A 94 -11.61 11.43 -5.37
C ASP A 94 -11.43 10.26 -6.34
N ILE A 95 -11.95 9.07 -6.02
CA ILE A 95 -11.87 7.90 -6.89
C ILE A 95 -12.60 8.19 -8.23
N PRO A 96 -11.91 8.07 -9.38
CA PRO A 96 -12.54 8.25 -10.68
C PRO A 96 -13.65 7.21 -10.94
N GLY A 97 -14.75 7.64 -11.56
CA GLY A 97 -15.87 6.75 -11.91
C GLY A 97 -16.95 6.61 -10.82
N LEU A 98 -16.74 7.18 -9.63
CA LEU A 98 -17.80 7.22 -8.61
C LEU A 98 -18.99 8.07 -9.07
N SER A 99 -20.20 7.57 -8.80
CA SER A 99 -21.42 8.37 -8.94
C SER A 99 -21.45 9.51 -7.91
N GLU A 100 -22.21 10.57 -8.19
CA GLU A 100 -22.35 11.70 -7.25
C GLU A 100 -22.90 11.24 -5.90
N PHE A 101 -23.91 10.37 -5.90
CA PHE A 101 -24.47 9.77 -4.68
C PHE A 101 -23.41 9.01 -3.88
N ALA A 102 -22.62 8.15 -4.54
CA ALA A 102 -21.56 7.40 -3.87
C ALA A 102 -20.46 8.31 -3.32
N ARG A 103 -20.05 9.33 -4.09
CA ARG A 103 -19.06 10.33 -3.69
C ARG A 103 -19.51 11.09 -2.44
N ASN A 104 -20.79 11.47 -2.37
CA ASN A 104 -21.34 12.17 -1.21
C ASN A 104 -21.31 11.31 0.06
N ILE A 105 -21.72 10.05 -0.03
CA ILE A 105 -21.64 9.11 1.11
C ILE A 105 -20.19 8.92 1.55
N ILE A 106 -19.30 8.65 0.59
CA ILE A 106 -17.88 8.43 0.86
C ILE A 106 -17.23 9.66 1.52
N SER A 107 -17.56 10.87 1.06
CA SER A 107 -17.02 12.12 1.62
C SER A 107 -17.42 12.33 3.08
N ILE A 108 -18.66 11.99 3.45
CA ILE A 108 -19.14 12.06 4.83
C ILE A 108 -18.34 11.11 5.72
N GLU A 109 -18.23 9.85 5.32
CA GLU A 109 -17.49 8.82 6.06
C GLU A 109 -15.99 9.14 6.13
N PHE A 110 -15.39 9.57 5.02
CA PHE A 110 -14.00 10.04 4.97
C PHE A 110 -13.73 11.13 6.01
N SER A 111 -14.60 12.14 6.07
CA SER A 111 -14.48 13.23 7.04
C SER A 111 -14.58 12.72 8.47
N PHE A 112 -15.49 11.78 8.72
CA PHE A 112 -15.67 11.17 10.04
C PHE A 112 -14.41 10.43 10.50
N TYR A 113 -13.89 9.48 9.71
CA TYR A 113 -12.70 8.71 10.09
C TYR A 113 -11.43 9.57 10.14
N SER A 114 -11.31 10.57 9.26
CA SER A 114 -10.19 11.52 9.29
C SER A 114 -10.18 12.34 10.58
N LYS A 115 -11.33 12.88 11.01
CA LYS A 115 -11.45 13.57 12.29
C LYS A 115 -11.19 12.65 13.47
N MET A 116 -11.64 11.40 13.40
CA MET A 116 -11.40 10.41 14.45
C MET A 116 -9.91 10.13 14.61
N LEU A 117 -9.15 9.99 13.51
CA LEU A 117 -7.70 9.86 13.54
C LEU A 117 -7.02 11.09 14.13
N LEU A 118 -7.40 12.30 13.69
CA LEU A 118 -6.82 13.54 14.23
C LEU A 118 -7.03 13.65 15.74
N ASN A 119 -8.27 13.43 16.20
CA ASN A 119 -8.61 13.50 17.62
C ASN A 119 -7.87 12.43 18.44
N TYR A 120 -7.80 11.20 17.92
CA TYR A 120 -7.03 10.12 18.55
C TYR A 120 -5.56 10.53 18.74
N LEU A 121 -4.95 11.10 17.71
CA LEU A 121 -3.56 11.55 17.74
C LEU A 121 -3.35 12.74 18.67
N HIS A 122 -4.25 13.74 18.66
CA HIS A 122 -4.21 14.87 19.58
C HIS A 122 -4.32 14.43 21.04
N ASN A 123 -5.22 13.50 21.35
CA ASN A 123 -5.39 12.99 22.71
C ASN A 123 -4.16 12.22 23.20
N LYS A 124 -3.46 11.53 22.30
CA LYS A 124 -2.31 10.68 22.65
C LYS A 124 -0.97 11.44 22.70
N LEU A 125 -0.80 12.45 21.83
CA LEU A 125 0.48 13.12 21.60
C LEU A 125 0.45 14.62 21.88
N GLY A 126 -0.71 15.21 22.16
CA GLY A 126 -0.93 16.65 22.17
C GLY A 126 -1.18 17.21 20.76
N ILE A 127 -1.60 18.48 20.69
CA ILE A 127 -2.07 19.12 19.45
C ILE A 127 -0.98 19.15 18.39
N ASP A 128 0.21 19.66 18.72
CA ASP A 128 1.28 19.88 17.73
C ASP A 128 1.84 18.56 17.18
N ALA A 129 2.25 17.66 18.07
CA ALA A 129 2.80 16.36 17.67
C ALA A 129 1.74 15.47 17.02
N GLY A 130 0.49 15.53 17.49
CA GLY A 130 -0.62 14.80 16.88
C GLY A 130 -0.95 15.31 15.47
N THR A 131 -0.92 16.63 15.24
CA THR A 131 -1.11 17.22 13.91
C THR A 131 0.01 16.82 12.95
N LYS A 132 1.27 16.84 13.42
CA LYS A 132 2.41 16.38 12.62
C LYS A 132 2.25 14.91 12.22
N LYS A 133 1.95 14.03 13.18
CA LYS A 133 1.77 12.61 12.90
C LYS A 133 0.57 12.35 12.00
N TYR A 134 -0.50 13.14 12.13
CA TYR A 134 -1.66 13.07 11.23
C TYR A 134 -1.25 13.34 9.77
N ALA A 135 -0.47 14.39 9.53
CA ALA A 135 0.05 14.69 8.18
C ALA A 135 0.97 13.54 7.67
N GLU A 136 1.77 12.95 8.54
CA GLU A 136 2.60 11.79 8.20
C GLU A 136 1.77 10.54 7.85
N CYS A 137 0.62 10.31 8.49
CA CYS A 137 -0.31 9.23 8.13
C CYS A 137 -0.88 9.43 6.71
N PHE A 138 -1.23 10.67 6.33
CA PHE A 138 -1.69 10.96 4.97
C PHE A 138 -0.56 10.81 3.95
N HIS A 139 0.65 11.23 4.29
CA HIS A 139 1.83 10.98 3.47
C HIS A 139 2.08 9.48 3.29
N LEU A 140 1.90 8.67 4.34
CA LEU A 140 1.97 7.22 4.27
C LEU A 140 0.96 6.66 3.26
N ILE A 141 -0.29 7.11 3.31
CA ILE A 141 -1.32 6.74 2.31
C ILE A 141 -0.82 7.05 0.90
N SER A 142 -0.37 8.29 0.62
CA SER A 142 0.14 8.66 -0.71
C SER A 142 1.32 7.79 -1.15
N THR A 143 2.26 7.51 -0.25
CA THR A 143 3.43 6.67 -0.57
C THR A 143 3.05 5.22 -0.87
N SER A 144 1.94 4.71 -0.33
CA SER A 144 1.45 3.36 -0.63
C SER A 144 0.97 3.22 -2.08
N PHE A 145 0.33 4.25 -2.64
CA PHE A 145 -0.03 4.28 -4.06
C PHE A 145 1.20 4.30 -4.97
N ILE A 146 2.23 5.08 -4.62
CA ILE A 146 3.50 5.12 -5.35
C ILE A 146 4.22 3.76 -5.24
N GLY A 147 4.25 3.18 -4.05
CA GLY A 147 4.85 1.87 -3.82
C GLY A 147 4.18 0.78 -4.67
N ALA A 148 2.85 0.78 -4.76
CA ALA A 148 2.11 -0.14 -5.61
C ALA A 148 2.48 0.00 -7.11
N GLN A 149 2.79 1.21 -7.56
CA GLN A 149 3.31 1.44 -8.93
C GLN A 149 4.72 0.86 -9.09
N ASN A 150 5.60 0.99 -8.09
CA ASN A 150 6.95 0.42 -8.13
C ASN A 150 6.94 -1.11 -8.30
N PHE A 151 5.99 -1.81 -7.67
CA PHE A 151 5.76 -3.24 -7.91
C PHE A 151 5.43 -3.52 -9.38
N THR A 152 4.54 -2.72 -9.97
CA THR A 152 4.16 -2.86 -11.37
C THR A 152 5.39 -2.66 -12.28
N SER A 153 6.22 -1.64 -12.01
CA SER A 153 7.46 -1.40 -12.75
C SER A 153 8.45 -2.56 -12.64
N LEU A 154 8.63 -3.12 -11.43
CA LEU A 154 9.49 -4.28 -11.22
C LEU A 154 9.03 -5.48 -12.06
N TYR A 155 7.74 -5.79 -12.03
CA TYR A 155 7.21 -6.95 -12.76
C TYR A 155 7.27 -6.77 -14.27
N LEU A 156 6.93 -5.59 -14.80
CA LEU A 156 7.05 -5.30 -16.23
C LEU A 156 8.50 -5.40 -16.73
N TYR A 157 9.46 -4.97 -15.91
CA TYR A 157 10.88 -5.15 -16.21
C TYR A 157 11.27 -6.63 -16.28
N GLN A 158 10.78 -7.45 -15.34
CA GLN A 158 11.00 -8.89 -15.34
C GLN A 158 10.35 -9.61 -16.53
N GLU A 159 9.13 -9.23 -16.89
CA GLU A 159 8.40 -9.82 -18.03
C GLU A 159 9.10 -9.50 -19.36
N SER A 160 9.47 -8.23 -19.57
CA SER A 160 10.08 -7.77 -20.82
C SER A 160 11.47 -8.33 -21.07
N LEU A 161 12.34 -8.37 -20.05
CA LEU A 161 13.75 -8.75 -20.23
C LEU A 161 14.03 -10.22 -19.94
N TYR A 162 13.33 -10.82 -18.98
CA TYR A 162 13.55 -12.21 -18.57
C TYR A 162 12.49 -13.18 -19.12
N LYS A 163 11.62 -12.69 -20.03
CA LYS A 163 10.56 -13.48 -20.69
C LYS A 163 9.71 -14.27 -19.69
N ARG A 164 9.51 -13.73 -18.49
CA ARG A 164 8.66 -14.36 -17.49
C ARG A 164 7.20 -14.27 -17.95
N PRO A 165 6.38 -15.31 -17.69
CA PRO A 165 4.97 -15.26 -18.02
C PRO A 165 4.31 -14.10 -17.27
N PRO A 166 3.34 -13.39 -17.92
CA PRO A 166 2.66 -12.27 -17.31
C PRO A 166 2.06 -12.60 -15.94
N GLN A 167 2.20 -11.69 -14.98
CA GLN A 167 1.59 -11.88 -13.66
C GLN A 167 0.07 -12.04 -13.73
N SER A 168 -0.58 -11.44 -14.73
CA SER A 168 -2.02 -11.56 -14.97
C SER A 168 -2.48 -13.02 -15.14
N LEU A 169 -1.59 -13.92 -15.58
CA LEU A 169 -1.88 -15.35 -15.70
C LEU A 169 -1.91 -16.08 -14.35
N LYS A 170 -1.25 -15.51 -13.33
CA LYS A 170 -1.19 -16.07 -11.97
C LYS A 170 -2.30 -15.55 -11.06
N ILE A 171 -3.04 -14.52 -11.49
CA ILE A 171 -4.16 -13.96 -10.71
C ILE A 171 -5.34 -14.94 -10.77
N PRO A 172 -5.85 -15.42 -9.61
CA PRO A 172 -7.05 -16.25 -9.57
C PRO A 172 -8.22 -15.59 -10.28
N ASN A 173 -9.07 -16.37 -10.96
CA ASN A 173 -10.20 -15.82 -11.72
C ASN A 173 -11.12 -14.92 -10.88
N SER A 174 -11.31 -15.26 -9.60
CA SER A 174 -12.09 -14.45 -8.65
C SER A 174 -11.52 -13.05 -8.39
N LEU A 175 -10.23 -12.84 -8.65
CA LEU A 175 -9.53 -11.58 -8.38
C LEU A 175 -9.22 -10.78 -9.65
N LYS A 176 -9.43 -11.37 -10.84
CA LYS A 176 -9.16 -10.70 -12.12
C LYS A 176 -9.95 -9.40 -12.24
N ALA A 177 -11.22 -9.39 -11.84
CA ALA A 177 -12.05 -8.19 -11.88
C ALA A 177 -11.50 -7.00 -11.06
N ILE A 178 -10.56 -7.22 -10.13
CA ILE A 178 -9.96 -6.17 -9.29
C ILE A 178 -8.54 -5.84 -9.75
N PHE A 179 -7.76 -6.85 -10.17
CA PHE A 179 -6.33 -6.69 -10.40
C PHE A 179 -5.88 -6.74 -11.87
N SER A 180 -6.76 -7.10 -12.81
CA SER A 180 -6.46 -6.99 -14.24
C SER A 180 -6.26 -5.52 -14.62
N ILE A 181 -5.11 -5.23 -15.24
CA ILE A 181 -4.76 -3.92 -15.80
C ILE A 181 -5.71 -3.61 -16.97
#